data_AF-A0A936FK92-F1
#
_entry.id   AF-A0A936FK92-F1
#
_cell.length_a   1.000
_cell.length_b   1.000
_cell.length_c   1.000
_cell.angle_alpha   90.00
_cell.angle_beta   90.00
_cell.angle_gamma   90.00
#
_symmetry.space_group_name_H-M   'P 1'
#
loop_
_entity.id
_entity.type
_entity.pdbx_description
1 polymer ?
#
loop_
_entity_poly.entity_id
_entity_poly.type
_entity_poly.pdbx_seq_one_letter_code
_entity_poly.pdbx_strand_id
1 'polypeptide(L)'
;MAWEEAEYETMQRRAGAFVDAGAAPHEAGYLAWRMLMRDRPDSGDNRRVCFECKHLRDNARCLPGLLPLRFVLQRCDSFELRGSERKARTEKA
;
A
#
# COMPACT_ATOMS: atom_id res chain seq x y z
N MET A 1 -18.21 -7.25 -15.52
CA MET A 1 -17.56 -8.39 -14.82
C MET A 1 -17.26 -7.94 -13.40
N ALA A 2 -17.73 -8.66 -12.37
CA ALA A 2 -17.65 -8.18 -10.97
C ALA A 2 -16.21 -7.98 -10.44
N TRP A 3 -15.23 -8.70 -11.00
CA TRP A 3 -13.83 -8.58 -10.58
C TRP A 3 -13.17 -7.29 -11.08
N GLU A 4 -13.55 -6.79 -12.26
CA GLU A 4 -13.05 -5.51 -12.81
C GLU A 4 -13.56 -4.31 -12.00
N GLU A 5 -14.81 -4.38 -11.53
CA GLU A 5 -15.41 -3.35 -10.68
C GLU A 5 -14.71 -3.28 -9.33
N ALA A 6 -14.44 -4.43 -8.69
CA ALA A 6 -13.70 -4.51 -7.44
C ALA A 6 -12.24 -3.99 -7.55
N GLU A 7 -11.58 -4.27 -8.67
CA GLU A 7 -10.26 -3.72 -9.02
C GLU A 7 -10.32 -2.18 -9.10
N TYR A 8 -11.28 -1.65 -9.84
CA TYR A 8 -11.47 -0.21 -10.02
C TYR A 8 -11.80 0.51 -8.70
N GLU A 9 -12.72 -0.02 -7.90
CA GLU A 9 -13.05 0.54 -6.59
C GLU A 9 -11.84 0.59 -5.65
N THR A 10 -11.03 -0.48 -5.64
CA THR A 10 -9.80 -0.53 -4.84
C THR A 10 -8.78 0.51 -5.31
N MET A 11 -8.63 0.70 -6.62
CA MET A 11 -7.78 1.75 -7.19
C MET A 11 -8.27 3.14 -6.76
N GLN A 12 -9.57 3.43 -6.91
CA GLN A 12 -10.14 4.73 -6.55
C GLN A 12 -9.99 5.04 -5.06
N ARG A 13 -10.24 4.06 -4.18
CA ARG A 13 -10.03 4.20 -2.74
C ARG A 13 -8.58 4.55 -2.39
N ARG A 14 -7.61 3.89 -3.04
CA ARG A 14 -6.18 4.18 -2.84
C ARG A 14 -5.82 5.58 -3.33
N ALA A 15 -6.29 5.97 -4.51
CA ALA A 15 -6.05 7.30 -5.06
C ALA A 15 -6.58 8.40 -4.12
N GLY A 16 -7.81 8.25 -3.61
CA GLY A 16 -8.38 9.17 -2.61
C GLY A 16 -7.51 9.27 -1.35
N ALA A 17 -7.11 8.14 -0.77
CA ALA A 17 -6.25 8.12 0.41
C ALA A 17 -4.87 8.79 0.18
N PHE A 18 -4.31 8.71 -1.04
CA PHE A 18 -3.06 9.40 -1.36
C PHE A 18 -3.25 10.91 -1.51
N VAL A 19 -4.36 11.36 -2.10
CA VAL A 19 -4.71 12.78 -2.16
C VAL A 19 -4.90 13.35 -0.77
N ASP A 20 -5.67 12.66 0.09
CA ASP A 20 -5.88 13.06 1.49
C ASP A 20 -4.56 13.15 2.27
N ALA A 21 -3.58 12.32 1.90
CA ALA A 21 -2.23 12.33 2.49
C ALA A 21 -1.27 13.36 1.87
N GLY A 22 -1.72 14.13 0.86
CA GLY A 22 -1.00 15.24 0.25
C GLY A 22 -0.35 14.98 -1.12
N ALA A 23 -0.67 13.87 -1.80
CA ALA A 23 -0.22 13.66 -3.18
C ALA A 23 -1.01 14.53 -4.17
N ALA A 24 -0.37 14.93 -5.27
CA ALA A 24 -1.10 15.56 -6.36
C ALA A 24 -2.09 14.55 -6.98
N PRO A 25 -3.31 14.97 -7.38
CA PRO A 25 -4.34 14.03 -7.86
C PRO A 25 -3.89 13.12 -9.01
N HIS A 26 -3.11 13.65 -9.95
CA HIS A 26 -2.60 12.88 -11.08
C HIS A 26 -1.55 11.83 -10.64
N GLU A 27 -0.66 12.17 -9.71
CA GLU A 27 0.33 11.23 -9.16
C GLU A 27 -0.34 10.17 -8.29
N ALA A 28 -1.35 10.54 -7.51
CA ALA A 28 -2.14 9.62 -6.70
C ALA A 28 -2.85 8.57 -7.57
N GLY A 29 -3.52 9.01 -8.65
CA GLY A 29 -4.16 8.11 -9.61
C GLY A 29 -3.15 7.19 -10.28
N TYR A 30 -2.01 7.72 -10.72
CA TYR A 30 -0.96 6.92 -11.33
C TYR A 30 -0.36 5.88 -10.37
N LEU A 31 -0.09 6.25 -9.11
CA LEU A 31 0.39 5.31 -8.09
C LEU A 31 -0.63 4.22 -7.80
N ALA A 32 -1.91 4.58 -7.65
CA ALA A 32 -2.98 3.61 -7.41
C ALA A 32 -3.14 2.62 -8.57
N TRP A 33 -3.06 3.10 -9.81
CA TRP A 33 -3.06 2.25 -11.00
C TRP A 33 -1.84 1.32 -11.05
N ARG A 34 -0.64 1.82 -10.70
CA ARG A 34 0.57 0.99 -10.59
C ARG A 34 0.42 -0.10 -9.53
N MET A 35 -0.23 0.20 -8.41
CA MET A 35 -0.55 -0.80 -7.39
C MET A 35 -1.58 -1.83 -7.86
N LEU A 36 -2.55 -1.43 -8.68
CA LEU A 36 -3.48 -2.37 -9.31
C LEU A 36 -2.73 -3.39 -10.18
N MET A 37 -1.86 -2.91 -11.07
CA MET A 37 -1.05 -3.78 -11.93
C MET A 37 -0.08 -4.67 -11.15
N ARG A 38 0.38 -4.22 -9.99
CA ARG A 38 1.18 -5.01 -9.05
C ARG A 38 0.37 -6.14 -8.40
N ASP A 39 -0.88 -5.89 -8.04
CA ASP A 39 -1.71 -6.84 -7.29
C ASP A 39 -2.19 -8.03 -8.14
N ARG A 40 -2.04 -7.94 -9.46
CA ARG A 40 -2.42 -9.02 -10.37
C ARG A 40 -1.56 -10.28 -10.15
N PRO A 41 -2.16 -11.49 -10.25
CA PRO A 41 -1.46 -12.74 -9.93
C PRO A 41 -0.17 -13.00 -10.71
N ASP A 42 -0.10 -12.51 -11.94
CA ASP A 42 1.01 -12.69 -12.89
C ASP A 42 2.10 -11.61 -12.80
N SER A 43 1.91 -10.58 -11.98
CA SER A 43 2.80 -9.41 -11.94
C SER A 43 4.22 -9.74 -11.45
N GLY A 44 4.34 -10.62 -10.45
CA GLY A 44 5.61 -10.89 -9.75
C GLY A 44 6.21 -9.68 -9.01
N ASP A 45 5.52 -8.53 -8.98
CA ASP A 45 6.01 -7.30 -8.38
C ASP A 45 5.82 -7.28 -6.86
N ASN A 46 6.93 -7.37 -6.14
CA ASN A 46 6.98 -7.37 -4.69
C ASN A 46 7.20 -5.98 -4.06
N ARG A 47 7.20 -4.90 -4.85
CA ARG A 47 7.30 -3.53 -4.31
C ARG A 47 6.07 -3.17 -3.48
N ARG A 48 6.23 -2.31 -2.49
CA ARG A 48 5.18 -1.86 -1.57
C ARG A 48 5.24 -0.35 -1.42
N VAL A 49 4.10 0.25 -1.05
CA VAL A 49 4.05 1.66 -0.63
C VAL A 49 4.05 1.74 0.89
N CYS A 50 4.66 2.79 1.47
CA CYS A 50 4.77 2.88 2.93
C CYS A 50 3.42 2.88 3.65
N PHE A 51 2.33 3.31 3.00
CA PHE A 51 0.98 3.25 3.55
C PHE A 51 0.52 1.84 3.93
N GLU A 52 1.08 0.81 3.30
CA GLU A 52 0.79 -0.59 3.62
C GLU A 52 1.60 -1.09 4.83
N CYS A 53 2.61 -0.35 5.28
CA CYS A 53 3.53 -0.76 6.33
C CYS A 53 2.97 -0.41 7.73
N LYS A 54 3.16 -1.32 8.70
CA LYS A 54 2.80 -1.10 10.11
C LYS A 54 3.68 -0.03 10.78
N HIS A 55 4.90 0.16 10.27
CA HIS A 55 5.87 1.12 10.82
C HIS A 55 5.64 2.57 10.39
N LEU A 56 4.78 2.82 9.39
CA LEU A 56 4.40 4.17 9.02
C LEU A 56 3.45 4.74 10.08
N ARG A 57 3.88 5.83 10.71
CA ARG A 57 3.13 6.56 11.75
C ARG A 57 2.31 7.70 11.12
N ASP A 58 1.30 8.17 11.85
CA ASP A 58 0.36 9.20 11.36
C ASP A 58 1.05 10.54 11.04
N ASN A 59 2.16 10.84 11.71
CA ASN A 59 2.98 12.03 11.43
C ASN A 59 3.94 11.84 10.24
N ALA A 60 3.66 10.87 9.35
CA ALA A 60 4.47 10.55 8.19
C ALA A 60 5.93 10.19 8.51
N ARG A 61 6.22 9.63 9.69
CA ARG A 61 7.54 9.10 10.07
C ARG A 61 7.59 7.58 10.03
N CYS A 62 8.78 7.03 9.80
CA CYS A 62 9.07 5.60 9.83
C CYS A 62 9.96 5.24 11.04
N LEU A 63 10.59 4.06 11.01
CA LEU A 63 11.64 3.68 11.95
C LEU A 63 12.81 4.70 11.92
N PRO A 64 13.52 4.89 13.05
CA PRO A 64 14.70 5.75 13.08
C PRO A 64 15.71 5.37 11.99
N GLY A 65 16.23 6.36 11.27
CA GLY A 65 17.19 6.16 10.19
C GLY A 65 16.58 5.86 8.82
N LEU A 66 15.26 5.69 8.70
CA LEU A 66 14.58 5.45 7.43
C LEU A 66 13.69 6.64 7.02
N LEU A 67 13.84 7.08 5.77
CA LEU A 67 12.96 8.08 5.17
C LEU A 67 11.76 7.39 4.48
N PRO A 68 10.51 7.73 4.85
CA PRO A 68 9.35 7.11 4.23
C PRO A 68 9.09 7.70 2.84
N LEU A 69 9.29 6.90 1.79
CA LEU A 69 8.84 7.23 0.42
C LEU A 69 7.36 6.88 0.26
N ARG A 70 6.49 7.69 0.89
CA ARG A 70 5.05 7.43 1.02
C ARG A 70 4.35 7.18 -0.31
N PHE A 71 4.76 7.89 -1.36
CA PHE A 71 4.12 7.87 -2.67
C PHE A 71 4.93 7.10 -3.74
N VAL A 72 5.77 6.16 -3.31
CA VAL A 72 6.65 5.39 -4.20
C VAL A 72 6.48 3.90 -3.95
N LEU A 73 6.33 3.13 -5.03
CA LEU A 73 6.48 1.67 -4.99
C LEU A 73 7.96 1.32 -4.88
N GLN A 74 8.36 0.78 -3.73
CA GLN A 74 9.75 0.47 -3.43
C GLN A 74 9.89 -0.89 -2.73
N ARG A 75 11.11 -1.43 -2.72
CA ARG A 75 11.48 -2.53 -1.84
C ARG A 75 12.07 -1.93 -0.56
N CYS A 76 11.72 -2.49 0.58
CA CYS A 76 12.24 -2.09 1.88
C CYS A 76 12.37 -3.33 2.75
N ASP A 77 13.59 -3.60 3.23
CA ASP A 77 13.89 -4.82 3.99
C ASP A 77 13.22 -4.83 5.37
N SER A 78 12.89 -3.65 5.91
CA SER A 78 12.15 -3.50 7.17
C SER A 78 10.63 -3.42 6.98
N PHE A 79 10.11 -3.72 5.78
CA PHE A 79 8.67 -3.65 5.53
C PHE A 79 7.91 -4.75 6.28
N GLU A 80 6.84 -4.37 6.99
CA GLU A 80 5.92 -5.30 7.61
C GLU A 80 4.48 -4.89 7.34
N LEU A 81 3.68 -5.80 6.78
CA LEU A 81 2.31 -5.49 6.35
C LEU A 81 1.43 -5.17 7.56
N ARG A 82 0.74 -4.03 7.51
CA ARG A 82 -0.23 -3.62 8.53
C ARG A 82 -1.33 -4.66 8.67
N GLY A 83 -1.62 -5.08 9.91
CA GLY A 83 -2.69 -6.02 10.21
C GLY A 83 -2.36 -7.50 9.99
N SER A 84 -1.12 -7.85 9.61
CA SER A 84 -0.66 -9.24 9.46
C SER A 84 -0.70 -10.06 10.76
N GLU A 85 -0.67 -9.40 11.92
CA GLU A 85 -0.66 -10.04 13.24
C GLU A 85 -1.99 -10.71 13.64
N ARG A 86 -3.10 -10.45 12.92
CA ARG A 86 -4.41 -11.02 13.26
C ARG A 86 -4.59 -12.49 12.92
N LYS A 87 -3.72 -13.09 12.10
CA LYS A 87 -3.83 -14.51 11.70
C LYS A 87 -3.06 -15.48 12.59
N ALA A 88 -2.11 -15.01 13.41
CA ALA A 88 -1.28 -15.90 14.23
C ALA A 88 -1.96 -16.42 15.51
N ARG A 89 -3.15 -15.91 15.87
CA ARG A 89 -3.83 -16.21 17.15
C ARG A 89 -4.99 -17.20 17.03
N THR A 90 -5.32 -17.69 15.84
CA THR A 90 -6.50 -18.55 15.61
C THR A 90 -6.15 -20.02 15.31
N GLU A 91 -4.88 -20.40 15.31
CA GLU A 91 -4.43 -21.80 15.12
C GLU A 91 -3.97 -22.48 16.41
N LYS A 92 -4.33 -21.93 17.58
CA LYS A 92 -4.20 -22.59 18.89
C LYS A 92 -5.48 -22.44 19.69
N ALA A 93 -6.51 -23.20 19.32
CA ALA A 93 -7.66 -23.49 20.15
C ALA A 93 -8.14 -24.91 19.84
#